data_AF-A0AAX4HUT8-F1
#
_entry.id   AF-A0AAX4HUT8-F1
#
_cell.length_a   1.000
_cell.length_b   1.000
_cell.length_c   1.000
_cell.angle_alpha   90.00
_cell.angle_beta   90.00
_cell.angle_gamma   90.00
#
_symmetry.space_group_name_H-M   'P 1'
#
loop_
_entity.id
_entity.type
_entity.pdbx_description
1 polymer ?
#
loop_
_entity_poly.entity_id
_entity_poly.type
_entity_poly.pdbx_seq_one_letter_code
_entity_poly.pdbx_strand_id
1 'polypeptide(L)'
;MSIIPFSLVALIFINSAFAFDWQGHRGARGLYPENTIGAMEEALKYPVTTLELDVVVSKDMKVVVSHEPWMSEEFCQNPEGKRVKGRDYNLYKLTYEEIQRFDCGSIPHPRFPQQKKIREGKPLLEKLLSESEQMLKKLNREKVQYNIEIKSTAPDERDGFQPDYKTFTDLVVKTIQAQLKNEKFVLQSFDWRVLRYLHEKYPEIQLSALIETEVNPQENLKKLGFNPQIFSPDFTLLKKEHVMAFHALNIKVIPWTVNTVPEMEKLMAMNVDGIITDYPNLISSVAVKKCGPKSHLFEGRCVKMPTHSVPSELNPGWKCKDGFVQKRSKCVRIKLPPHSVLLEDGKTWACKTGYERYRGTCKKISH
;
A
#
# COMPACT_ATOMS: atom_id res chain seq x y z
N MET A 1 28.99 8.31 -40.87
CA MET A 1 28.70 7.00 -40.23
C MET A 1 29.49 6.88 -38.95
N SER A 2 28.80 6.49 -37.89
CA SER A 2 29.28 5.62 -36.80
C SER A 2 29.20 6.16 -35.37
N ILE A 3 28.04 5.88 -34.79
CA ILE A 3 27.79 5.23 -33.49
C ILE A 3 28.33 5.94 -32.24
N ILE A 4 27.40 6.64 -31.59
CA ILE A 4 27.38 6.97 -30.17
C ILE A 4 27.29 5.66 -29.38
N PRO A 5 28.20 5.35 -28.43
CA PRO A 5 28.03 4.17 -27.61
C PRO A 5 26.99 4.48 -26.53
N PHE A 6 25.85 3.79 -26.62
CA PHE A 6 24.86 3.63 -25.56
C PHE A 6 25.57 3.14 -24.30
N SER A 7 25.78 4.04 -23.33
CA SER A 7 26.28 3.66 -22.02
C SER A 7 25.13 3.02 -21.25
N LEU A 8 25.11 1.69 -21.24
CA LEU A 8 24.18 0.87 -20.48
C LEU A 8 24.42 1.12 -18.97
N VAL A 9 23.73 2.10 -18.41
CA VAL A 9 23.64 2.26 -16.95
C VAL A 9 22.77 1.10 -16.45
N ALA A 10 23.42 0.03 -16.02
CA ALA A 10 22.76 -1.01 -15.24
C ALA A 10 22.30 -0.36 -13.92
N LEU A 11 21.03 0.04 -13.85
CA LEU A 11 20.36 0.35 -12.60
C LEU A 11 20.39 -0.93 -11.74
N ILE A 12 21.33 -0.98 -10.80
CA ILE A 12 21.33 -1.97 -9.74
C ILE A 12 20.16 -1.58 -8.83
N PHE A 13 19.02 -2.22 -9.03
CA PHE A 13 17.91 -2.18 -8.08
C PHE A 13 18.42 -2.78 -6.77
N ILE A 14 18.78 -1.90 -5.83
CA ILE A 14 18.88 -2.28 -4.43
C ILE A 14 17.45 -2.64 -4.04
N ASN A 15 17.18 -3.93 -3.93
CA ASN A 15 15.92 -4.44 -3.42
C ASN A 15 15.87 -4.05 -1.94
N SER A 16 15.40 -2.83 -1.66
CA SER A 16 15.02 -2.43 -0.31
C SER A 16 13.82 -3.30 0.03
N ALA A 17 14.06 -4.38 0.77
CA ALA A 17 12.97 -5.15 1.36
C ALA A 17 12.16 -4.17 2.21
N PHE A 18 10.99 -3.79 1.71
CA PHE A 18 10.08 -2.94 2.45
C PHE A 18 9.65 -3.68 3.71
N ALA A 19 9.46 -2.94 4.81
CA ALA A 19 8.76 -3.45 5.98
C ALA A 19 7.38 -4.00 5.56
N PHE A 20 6.87 -4.98 6.29
CA PHE A 20 5.56 -5.58 6.04
C PHE A 20 4.47 -4.51 6.02
N ASP A 21 3.61 -4.52 4.99
CA ASP A 21 2.65 -3.44 4.76
C ASP A 21 1.32 -3.68 5.50
N TRP A 22 1.22 -3.16 6.72
CA TRP A 22 -0.03 -3.16 7.48
C TRP A 22 -0.93 -2.02 7.01
N GLN A 23 -2.08 -2.34 6.42
CA GLN A 23 -3.03 -1.35 5.95
C GLN A 23 -4.27 -1.30 6.84
N GLY A 24 -4.57 -0.11 7.35
CA GLY A 24 -5.82 0.14 8.08
C GLY A 24 -6.98 0.30 7.10
N HIS A 25 -7.85 -0.71 7.00
CA HIS A 25 -8.98 -0.74 6.07
C HIS A 25 -10.01 0.33 6.45
N ARG A 26 -10.28 1.23 5.49
CA ARG A 26 -11.10 2.43 5.68
C ARG A 26 -10.71 3.20 6.94
N GLY A 27 -9.40 3.24 7.20
CA GLY A 27 -8.80 3.61 8.48
C GLY A 27 -8.83 2.45 9.49
N ALA A 28 -9.88 2.39 10.30
CA ALA A 28 -10.01 1.40 11.36
C ALA A 28 -11.49 1.00 11.53
N ARG A 29 -12.14 0.56 10.44
CA ARG A 29 -13.59 0.31 10.40
C ARG A 29 -14.11 -0.55 11.56
N GLY A 30 -13.33 -1.49 12.05
CA GLY A 30 -13.71 -2.35 13.18
C GLY A 30 -13.79 -1.62 14.53
N LEU A 31 -13.20 -0.42 14.63
CA LEU A 31 -13.03 0.37 15.85
C LEU A 31 -13.70 1.76 15.77
N TYR A 32 -13.80 2.33 14.58
CA TYR A 32 -14.30 3.69 14.34
C TYR A 32 -15.16 3.74 13.05
N PRO A 33 -16.13 4.66 12.92
CA PRO A 33 -16.92 4.81 11.70
C PRO A 33 -16.06 4.91 10.45
N GLU A 34 -16.29 4.01 9.50
CA GLU A 34 -15.41 3.80 8.34
C GLU A 34 -15.22 5.03 7.45
N ASN A 35 -14.04 5.16 6.83
CA ASN A 35 -13.76 6.19 5.82
C ASN A 35 -13.94 7.64 6.34
N THR A 36 -13.85 7.82 7.66
CA THR A 36 -13.90 9.14 8.31
C THR A 36 -12.48 9.61 8.66
N ILE A 37 -12.33 10.91 8.92
CA ILE A 37 -11.07 11.45 9.45
C ILE A 37 -10.75 10.79 10.79
N GLY A 38 -11.75 10.64 11.67
CA GLY A 38 -11.57 9.97 12.96
C GLY A 38 -11.12 8.51 12.84
N ALA A 39 -11.55 7.77 11.81
CA ALA A 39 -11.05 6.42 11.56
C ALA A 39 -9.59 6.40 11.13
N MET A 40 -9.15 7.36 10.32
CA MET A 40 -7.73 7.51 9.96
C MET A 40 -6.90 7.84 11.20
N GLU A 41 -7.37 8.78 12.03
CA GLU A 41 -6.71 9.12 13.30
C GLU A 41 -6.63 7.93 14.26
N GLU A 42 -7.67 7.11 14.35
CA GLU A 42 -7.68 5.90 15.16
C GLU A 42 -6.67 4.87 14.63
N ALA A 43 -6.64 4.65 13.32
CA ALA A 43 -5.67 3.75 12.67
C ALA A 43 -4.23 4.18 12.95
N LEU A 44 -3.96 5.48 12.93
CA LEU A 44 -2.64 6.06 13.18
C LEU A 44 -2.14 5.90 14.62
N LYS A 45 -2.93 5.34 15.54
CA LYS A 45 -2.47 4.95 16.88
C LYS A 45 -1.80 3.57 16.90
N TYR A 46 -1.93 2.81 15.81
CA TYR A 46 -1.44 1.45 15.65
C TYR A 46 -0.33 1.39 14.60
N PRO A 47 0.48 0.31 14.51
CA PRO A 47 1.63 0.21 13.60
C PRO A 47 1.24 -0.01 12.12
N VAL A 48 0.20 0.66 11.62
CA VAL A 48 -0.16 0.70 10.19
C VAL A 48 0.88 1.42 9.35
N THR A 49 1.33 0.85 8.25
CA THR A 49 2.24 1.52 7.31
C THR A 49 1.49 2.25 6.21
N THR A 50 0.21 1.93 6.03
CA THR A 50 -0.66 2.47 4.99
C THR A 50 -2.06 2.74 5.52
N LEU A 51 -2.63 3.87 5.14
CA LEU A 51 -4.05 4.16 5.31
C LEU A 51 -4.79 3.74 4.02
N GLU A 52 -5.72 2.81 4.16
CA GLU A 52 -6.56 2.36 3.07
C GLU A 52 -7.92 3.07 3.14
N LEU A 53 -8.43 3.51 1.99
CA LEU A 53 -9.71 4.20 1.88
C LEU A 53 -10.34 4.07 0.50
N ASP A 54 -11.65 4.30 0.45
CA ASP A 54 -12.45 4.25 -0.76
C ASP A 54 -12.90 5.64 -1.21
N VAL A 55 -12.99 5.89 -2.51
CA VAL A 55 -13.49 7.16 -3.04
C VAL A 55 -14.58 6.99 -4.08
N VAL A 56 -15.51 7.96 -4.10
CA VAL A 56 -16.61 8.14 -5.05
C VAL A 56 -16.72 9.62 -5.46
N VAL A 57 -17.70 9.98 -6.29
CA VAL A 57 -17.88 11.35 -6.81
C VAL A 57 -19.26 11.90 -6.46
N SER A 58 -19.31 13.15 -5.99
CA SER A 58 -20.56 13.89 -5.77
C SER A 58 -21.11 14.54 -7.05
N LYS A 59 -22.36 15.02 -7.01
CA LYS A 59 -23.00 15.76 -8.13
C LYS A 59 -22.18 16.96 -8.61
N ASP A 60 -21.56 17.69 -7.68
CA ASP A 60 -20.72 18.86 -7.92
C ASP A 60 -19.25 18.51 -8.20
N MET A 61 -18.98 17.26 -8.63
CA MET A 61 -17.68 16.76 -9.06
C MET A 61 -16.59 16.89 -7.99
N LYS A 62 -16.95 16.63 -6.73
CA LYS A 62 -15.99 16.50 -5.63
C LYS A 62 -15.71 15.02 -5.35
N VAL A 63 -14.47 14.71 -4.98
CA VAL A 63 -14.07 13.36 -4.56
C VAL A 63 -14.42 13.18 -3.10
N VAL A 64 -15.36 12.28 -2.83
CA VAL A 64 -15.88 11.98 -1.49
C VAL A 64 -15.34 10.62 -1.04
N VAL A 65 -14.91 10.52 0.21
CA VAL A 65 -14.46 9.25 0.79
C VAL A 65 -15.69 8.44 1.22
N SER A 66 -15.92 7.32 0.54
CA SER A 66 -17.08 6.45 0.75
C SER A 66 -16.85 5.12 0.04
N HIS A 67 -17.28 4.03 0.67
CA HIS A 67 -17.20 2.70 0.05
C HIS A 67 -18.23 2.52 -1.07
N GLU A 68 -19.47 2.94 -0.85
CA GLU A 68 -20.52 2.89 -1.87
C GLU A 68 -20.78 4.28 -2.47
N PRO A 69 -21.24 4.37 -3.74
CA PRO A 69 -21.71 5.61 -4.34
C PRO A 69 -23.13 6.01 -3.88
N TRP A 70 -23.61 5.50 -2.74
CA TRP A 70 -24.87 5.89 -2.08
C TRP A 70 -24.70 5.96 -0.55
N MET A 71 -25.67 6.54 0.16
CA MET A 71 -25.68 6.47 1.62
C MET A 71 -26.09 5.06 2.07
N SER A 72 -25.20 4.36 2.76
CA SER A 72 -25.43 2.98 3.19
C SER A 72 -26.53 2.89 4.25
N GLU A 73 -27.52 2.04 4.00
CA GLU A 73 -28.55 1.72 4.98
C GLU A 73 -28.00 1.01 6.22
N GLU A 74 -26.82 0.38 6.14
CA GLU A 74 -26.24 -0.33 7.27
C GLU A 74 -25.93 0.62 8.43
N PHE A 75 -25.47 1.84 8.15
CA PHE A 75 -24.91 2.73 9.17
C PHE A 75 -25.21 4.23 8.99
N CYS A 76 -25.94 4.66 7.95
CA CYS A 76 -26.27 6.08 7.76
C CYS A 76 -27.72 6.44 8.15
N GLN A 77 -27.88 7.65 8.68
CA GLN A 77 -29.14 8.37 8.85
C GLN A 77 -29.13 9.68 8.07
N ASN A 78 -30.32 10.08 7.63
CA ASN A 78 -30.55 11.34 6.95
C ASN A 78 -30.55 12.53 7.94
N PRO A 79 -30.62 13.78 7.46
CA PRO A 79 -30.60 14.97 8.32
C PRO A 79 -31.73 15.03 9.36
N GLU A 80 -32.84 14.32 9.14
CA GLU A 80 -33.96 14.20 10.08
C GLU A 80 -33.75 13.07 11.11
N GLY A 81 -32.60 12.39 11.11
CA GLY A 81 -32.29 11.29 12.02
C GLY A 81 -32.97 9.96 11.69
N LYS A 82 -33.51 9.83 10.46
CA LYS A 82 -34.11 8.57 9.99
C LYS A 82 -33.08 7.75 9.25
N ARG A 83 -33.02 6.45 9.54
CA ARG A 83 -32.17 5.50 8.82
C ARG A 83 -32.47 5.55 7.32
N VAL A 84 -31.42 5.62 6.51
CA VAL A 84 -31.55 5.56 5.05
C VAL A 84 -31.94 4.14 4.62
N LYS A 85 -32.49 3.99 3.41
CA LYS A 85 -32.92 2.70 2.85
C LYS A 85 -32.43 2.55 1.42
N GLY A 86 -32.03 1.34 1.07
CA GLY A 86 -31.62 0.98 -0.28
C GLY A 86 -30.51 1.88 -0.83
N ARG A 87 -30.68 2.31 -2.08
CA ARG A 87 -29.72 3.11 -2.85
C ARG A 87 -30.26 4.51 -3.19
N ASP A 88 -31.32 4.95 -2.51
CA ASP A 88 -32.09 6.15 -2.86
C ASP A 88 -31.24 7.43 -2.80
N TYR A 89 -30.31 7.49 -1.85
CA TYR A 89 -29.38 8.61 -1.68
C TYR A 89 -28.09 8.37 -2.47
N ASN A 90 -28.21 8.37 -3.80
CA ASN A 90 -27.06 8.32 -4.72
C ASN A 90 -26.18 9.57 -4.56
N LEU A 91 -24.91 9.39 -4.16
CA LEU A 91 -23.97 10.49 -3.91
C LEU A 91 -23.70 11.30 -5.18
N TYR A 92 -23.71 10.68 -6.36
CA TYR A 92 -23.52 11.39 -7.63
C TYR A 92 -24.76 12.23 -8.05
N LYS A 93 -25.84 12.19 -7.27
CA LYS A 93 -27.02 13.06 -7.40
C LYS A 93 -27.15 14.09 -6.27
N LEU A 94 -26.23 14.08 -5.31
CA LEU A 94 -26.18 15.02 -4.20
C LEU A 94 -24.90 15.88 -4.31
N THR A 95 -25.04 17.18 -4.06
CA THR A 95 -23.87 18.05 -3.85
C THR A 95 -23.14 17.63 -2.58
N TYR A 96 -21.84 17.94 -2.48
CA TYR A 96 -21.12 17.67 -1.23
C TYR A 96 -21.76 18.37 -0.03
N GLU A 97 -22.36 19.55 -0.23
CA GLU A 97 -23.06 20.27 0.83
C GLU A 97 -24.27 19.49 1.39
N GLU A 98 -24.97 18.74 0.53
CA GLU A 98 -26.06 17.85 0.95
C GLU A 98 -25.50 16.58 1.60
N ILE A 99 -24.44 15.99 1.05
CA ILE A 99 -23.78 14.77 1.56
C ILE A 99 -23.32 14.95 3.01
N GLN A 100 -22.67 16.07 3.34
CA GLN A 100 -22.11 16.29 4.68
C GLN A 100 -23.17 16.43 5.79
N ARG A 101 -24.46 16.58 5.44
CA ARG A 101 -25.55 16.69 6.43
C ARG A 101 -25.97 15.32 6.98
N PHE A 102 -25.63 14.23 6.30
CA PHE A 102 -25.90 12.87 6.76
C PHE A 102 -24.96 12.50 7.91
N ASP A 103 -25.45 11.62 8.78
CA ASP A 103 -24.66 11.03 9.85
C ASP A 103 -24.50 9.53 9.57
N CYS A 104 -23.27 9.09 9.39
CA CYS A 104 -22.87 7.73 9.05
C CYS A 104 -22.01 7.09 10.14
N GLY A 105 -22.08 7.57 11.39
CA GLY A 105 -21.30 7.02 12.49
C GLY A 105 -22.05 6.85 13.82
N SER A 106 -23.25 7.42 13.96
CA SER A 106 -24.06 7.21 15.17
C SER A 106 -24.82 5.88 15.18
N ILE A 107 -25.14 5.31 14.01
CA ILE A 107 -25.84 4.02 13.92
C ILE A 107 -24.85 2.88 14.18
N PRO A 108 -25.20 1.90 15.05
CA PRO A 108 -24.37 0.72 15.23
C PRO A 108 -24.25 -0.07 13.93
N HIS A 109 -23.03 -0.27 13.46
CA HIS A 109 -22.80 -1.11 12.30
C HIS A 109 -22.98 -2.61 12.69
N PRO A 110 -23.90 -3.37 12.05
CA PRO A 110 -24.24 -4.74 12.49
C PRO A 110 -23.07 -5.73 12.44
N ARG A 111 -22.09 -5.49 11.57
CA ARG A 111 -20.90 -6.34 11.38
C ARG A 111 -19.72 -5.95 12.29
N PHE A 112 -19.76 -4.76 12.91
CA PHE A 112 -18.65 -4.21 13.71
C PHE A 112 -19.14 -3.77 15.09
N PRO A 113 -19.46 -4.71 16.00
CA PRO A 113 -20.02 -4.39 17.31
C PRO A 113 -19.07 -3.62 18.23
N GLN A 114 -17.76 -3.63 17.95
CA GLN A 114 -16.74 -2.88 18.70
C GLN A 114 -16.56 -1.43 18.20
N GLN A 115 -17.20 -1.08 17.07
CA GLN A 115 -17.09 0.25 16.49
C GLN A 115 -17.68 1.30 17.43
N LYS A 116 -16.93 2.39 17.67
CA LYS A 116 -17.43 3.54 18.43
C LYS A 116 -18.60 4.19 17.69
N LYS A 117 -19.59 4.66 18.45
CA LYS A 117 -20.75 5.39 17.93
C LYS A 117 -20.49 6.87 18.05
N ILE A 118 -20.11 7.51 16.95
CA ILE A 118 -19.68 8.90 16.92
C ILE A 118 -20.27 9.52 15.66
N ARG A 119 -20.96 10.65 15.83
CA ARG A 119 -21.56 11.37 14.69
C ARG A 119 -20.45 11.82 13.74
N GLU A 120 -20.43 11.22 12.57
CA GLU A 120 -19.45 11.48 11.51
C GLU A 120 -20.15 11.49 10.15
N GLY A 121 -19.65 12.32 9.24
CA GLY A 121 -20.12 12.37 7.85
C GLY A 121 -19.11 11.72 6.92
N LYS A 122 -19.43 11.67 5.62
CA LYS A 122 -18.50 11.26 4.57
C LYS A 122 -17.62 12.46 4.18
N PRO A 123 -16.30 12.45 4.44
CA PRO A 123 -15.44 13.61 4.18
C PRO A 123 -15.07 13.73 2.69
N LEU A 124 -14.63 14.93 2.28
CA LEU A 124 -13.87 15.06 1.03
C LEU A 124 -12.51 14.38 1.15
N LEU A 125 -12.03 13.79 0.06
CA LEU A 125 -10.69 13.22 -0.01
C LEU A 125 -9.61 14.25 0.34
N GLU A 126 -9.75 15.48 -0.19
CA GLU A 126 -8.77 16.54 0.06
C GLU A 126 -8.61 16.86 1.55
N LYS A 127 -9.74 16.88 2.27
CA LYS A 127 -9.75 17.15 3.70
C LYS A 127 -9.16 15.97 4.46
N LEU A 128 -9.56 14.74 4.13
CA LEU A 128 -9.05 13.54 4.79
C LEU A 128 -7.53 13.42 4.66
N LEU A 129 -6.97 13.64 3.47
CA LEU A 129 -5.52 13.59 3.26
C LEU A 129 -4.79 14.68 4.06
N SER A 130 -5.27 15.93 4.00
CA SER A 130 -4.68 17.04 4.75
C SER A 130 -4.69 16.80 6.27
N GLU A 131 -5.81 16.34 6.82
CA GLU A 131 -5.95 16.08 8.26
C GLU A 131 -5.11 14.88 8.70
N SER A 132 -5.02 13.83 7.86
CA SER A 132 -4.15 12.67 8.12
C SER A 132 -2.67 13.08 8.18
N GLU A 133 -2.20 13.90 7.24
CA GLU A 133 -0.82 14.44 7.25
C GLU A 133 -0.55 15.34 8.46
N GLN A 134 -1.53 16.12 8.89
CA GLN A 134 -1.42 16.92 10.12
C GLN A 134 -1.33 16.02 11.36
N MET A 135 -2.13 14.94 11.40
CA MET A 135 -2.10 13.98 12.50
C MET A 135 -0.76 13.25 12.61
N LEU A 136 -0.17 12.83 11.49
CA LEU A 136 1.17 12.21 11.48
C LEU A 136 2.22 13.12 12.12
N LYS A 137 2.20 14.41 11.79
CA LYS A 137 3.11 15.42 12.40
C LYS A 137 2.86 15.54 13.91
N LYS A 138 1.59 15.60 14.33
CA LYS A 138 1.21 15.70 15.74
C LYS A 138 1.63 14.47 16.55
N LEU A 139 1.54 13.29 15.97
CA LEU A 139 1.96 12.02 16.58
C LEU A 139 3.49 11.81 16.52
N ASN A 140 4.23 12.71 15.87
CA ASN A 140 5.66 12.56 15.57
C ASN A 140 5.97 11.20 14.93
N ARG A 141 5.11 10.78 14.01
CA ARG A 141 5.18 9.49 13.33
C ARG A 141 5.89 9.65 11.99
N GLU A 142 6.61 8.61 11.57
CA GLU A 142 7.06 8.50 10.19
C GLU A 142 5.87 8.54 9.22
N LYS A 143 6.13 8.98 7.98
CA LYS A 143 5.09 9.03 6.95
C LYS A 143 4.52 7.64 6.70
N VAL A 144 3.21 7.59 6.49
CA VAL A 144 2.49 6.41 6.01
C VAL A 144 2.22 6.57 4.52
N GLN A 145 1.93 5.46 3.84
CA GLN A 145 1.40 5.49 2.48
C GLN A 145 -0.12 5.61 2.48
N TYR A 146 -0.70 5.89 1.31
CA TYR A 146 -2.13 5.82 1.08
C TYR A 146 -2.42 4.77 0.00
N ASN A 147 -3.38 3.89 0.24
CA ASN A 147 -3.93 2.97 -0.74
C ASN A 147 -5.40 3.34 -0.99
N ILE A 148 -5.67 3.96 -2.14
CA ILE A 148 -6.95 4.63 -2.41
C ILE A 148 -7.70 3.85 -3.49
N GLU A 149 -8.87 3.31 -3.13
CA GLU A 149 -9.73 2.58 -4.06
C GLU A 149 -10.63 3.52 -4.86
N ILE A 150 -10.52 3.46 -6.19
CA ILE A 150 -11.51 4.08 -7.09
C ILE A 150 -12.68 3.09 -7.23
N LYS A 151 -13.80 3.40 -6.56
CA LYS A 151 -15.05 2.62 -6.57
C LYS A 151 -15.84 2.79 -7.88
N SER A 152 -15.21 2.42 -8.98
CA SER A 152 -15.83 2.40 -10.30
C SER A 152 -16.39 1.02 -10.61
N THR A 153 -17.57 0.95 -11.22
CA THR A 153 -18.04 -0.26 -11.91
C THR A 153 -18.77 0.09 -13.20
N ALA A 154 -18.80 -0.83 -14.18
CA ALA A 154 -19.57 -0.61 -15.41
C ALA A 154 -21.09 -0.48 -15.15
N PRO A 155 -21.69 -1.25 -14.21
CA PRO A 155 -23.06 -1.01 -13.79
C PRO A 155 -23.32 0.37 -13.20
N ASP A 156 -22.51 0.82 -12.24
CA ASP A 156 -22.73 2.11 -11.57
C ASP A 156 -22.55 3.29 -12.55
N GLU A 157 -21.62 3.18 -13.50
CA GLU A 157 -21.47 4.13 -14.60
C GLU A 157 -22.72 4.20 -15.48
N ARG A 158 -23.22 3.05 -15.95
CA ARG A 158 -24.43 2.98 -16.78
C ARG A 158 -25.67 3.47 -16.05
N ASP A 159 -25.79 3.15 -14.77
CA ASP A 159 -26.98 3.43 -13.96
C ASP A 159 -26.92 4.84 -13.31
N GLY A 160 -25.88 5.62 -13.61
CA GLY A 160 -25.75 7.03 -13.21
C GLY A 160 -25.41 7.24 -11.73
N PHE A 161 -24.66 6.32 -11.13
CA PHE A 161 -24.09 6.41 -9.78
C PHE A 161 -22.67 7.01 -9.75
N GLN A 162 -22.08 7.26 -10.91
CA GLN A 162 -20.75 7.86 -11.07
C GLN A 162 -20.64 8.53 -12.45
N PRO A 163 -19.63 9.38 -12.69
CA PRO A 163 -19.25 9.77 -14.04
C PRO A 163 -18.59 8.59 -14.78
N ASP A 164 -18.26 8.80 -16.06
CA ASP A 164 -17.45 7.83 -16.79
C ASP A 164 -16.13 7.55 -16.07
N TYR A 165 -15.65 6.32 -16.17
CA TYR A 165 -14.51 5.87 -15.36
C TYR A 165 -13.23 6.68 -15.62
N LYS A 166 -13.06 7.29 -16.81
CA LYS A 166 -11.87 8.10 -17.13
C LYS A 166 -11.94 9.46 -16.43
N THR A 167 -13.07 10.13 -16.50
CA THR A 167 -13.32 11.39 -15.77
C THR A 167 -13.21 11.18 -14.27
N PHE A 168 -13.80 10.11 -13.74
CA PHE A 168 -13.65 9.74 -12.33
C PHE A 168 -12.17 9.58 -11.96
N THR A 169 -11.43 8.78 -12.71
CA THR A 169 -10.00 8.51 -12.46
C THR A 169 -9.17 9.79 -12.47
N ASP A 170 -9.35 10.64 -13.50
CA ASP A 170 -8.62 11.90 -13.62
C ASP A 170 -8.92 12.87 -12.47
N LEU A 171 -10.17 12.90 -12.00
CA LEU A 171 -10.57 13.71 -10.87
C LEU A 171 -9.84 13.26 -9.59
N VAL A 172 -9.82 11.96 -9.31
CA VAL A 172 -9.13 11.38 -8.15
C VAL A 172 -7.62 11.68 -8.19
N VAL A 173 -6.96 11.40 -9.32
CA VAL A 173 -5.51 11.65 -9.47
C VAL A 173 -5.17 13.12 -9.22
N LYS A 174 -5.94 14.05 -9.82
CA LYS A 174 -5.74 15.49 -9.62
C LYS A 174 -5.93 15.91 -8.16
N THR A 175 -6.97 15.40 -7.49
CA THR A 175 -7.20 15.69 -6.07
C THR A 175 -6.05 15.21 -5.20
N ILE A 176 -5.52 14.01 -5.42
CA ILE A 176 -4.41 13.46 -4.64
C ILE A 176 -3.13 14.26 -4.89
N GLN A 177 -2.76 14.48 -6.16
CA GLN A 177 -1.53 15.20 -6.52
C GLN A 177 -1.50 16.64 -6.00
N ALA A 178 -2.67 17.30 -5.90
CA ALA A 178 -2.78 18.63 -5.31
C ALA A 178 -2.46 18.66 -3.80
N GLN A 179 -2.79 17.58 -3.08
CA GLN A 179 -2.62 17.48 -1.62
C GLN A 179 -1.28 16.87 -1.20
N LEU A 180 -0.88 15.77 -1.83
CA LEU A 180 0.27 14.97 -1.42
C LEU A 180 1.55 15.28 -2.23
N LYS A 181 1.82 16.54 -2.55
CA LYS A 181 2.91 17.01 -3.45
C LYS A 181 4.22 16.17 -3.36
N ASN A 182 4.36 15.18 -4.24
CA ASN A 182 5.49 14.23 -4.40
C ASN A 182 5.54 13.01 -3.45
N GLU A 183 4.53 12.78 -2.62
CA GLU A 183 4.41 11.52 -1.88
C GLU A 183 3.97 10.38 -2.79
N LYS A 184 4.43 9.18 -2.46
CA LYS A 184 3.98 7.97 -3.15
C LYS A 184 2.64 7.53 -2.57
N PHE A 185 1.69 7.26 -3.46
CA PHE A 185 0.41 6.64 -3.15
C PHE A 185 0.16 5.49 -4.10
N VAL A 186 -0.74 4.59 -3.70
CA VAL A 186 -1.21 3.46 -4.49
C VAL A 186 -2.66 3.74 -4.87
N LEU A 187 -3.00 3.49 -6.12
CA LEU A 187 -4.39 3.41 -6.56
C LEU A 187 -4.79 1.94 -6.76
N GLN A 188 -5.92 1.58 -6.19
CA GLN A 188 -6.49 0.24 -6.31
C GLN A 188 -7.89 0.27 -6.92
N SER A 189 -8.30 -0.81 -7.57
CA SER A 189 -9.66 -0.96 -8.10
C SER A 189 -9.96 -2.40 -8.51
N PHE A 190 -11.23 -2.81 -8.36
CA PHE A 190 -11.76 -4.01 -9.02
C PHE A 190 -12.06 -3.79 -10.51
N ASP A 191 -12.29 -2.54 -10.91
CA ASP A 191 -12.54 -2.20 -12.31
C ASP A 191 -11.23 -2.07 -13.06
N TRP A 192 -10.79 -3.16 -13.68
CA TRP A 192 -9.53 -3.17 -14.42
C TRP A 192 -9.53 -2.26 -15.66
N ARG A 193 -10.68 -1.65 -16.05
CA ARG A 193 -10.69 -0.55 -17.02
C ARG A 193 -9.99 0.69 -16.44
N VAL A 194 -10.23 0.99 -15.16
CA VAL A 194 -9.55 2.06 -14.41
C VAL A 194 -8.05 1.78 -14.33
N LEU A 195 -7.65 0.57 -13.95
CA LEU A 195 -6.23 0.22 -13.82
C LEU A 195 -5.47 0.31 -15.14
N ARG A 196 -6.06 -0.14 -16.27
CA ARG A 196 -5.46 0.02 -17.59
C ARG A 196 -5.32 1.49 -17.99
N TYR A 197 -6.34 2.31 -17.72
CA TYR A 197 -6.30 3.74 -18.01
C TYR A 197 -5.23 4.46 -17.17
N LEU A 198 -5.11 4.12 -15.89
CA LEU A 198 -4.04 4.62 -15.02
C LEU A 198 -2.65 4.20 -15.53
N HIS A 199 -2.49 2.93 -15.91
CA HIS A 199 -1.21 2.43 -16.42
C HIS A 199 -0.75 3.16 -17.69
N GLU A 200 -1.67 3.49 -18.59
CA GLU A 200 -1.38 4.21 -19.82
C GLU A 200 -1.10 5.71 -19.57
N LYS A 201 -1.91 6.36 -18.73
CA LYS A 201 -1.88 7.83 -18.59
C LYS A 201 -1.01 8.34 -17.45
N TYR A 202 -0.87 7.58 -16.37
CA TYR A 202 -0.14 7.94 -15.14
C TYR A 202 0.82 6.81 -14.72
N PRO A 203 1.81 6.46 -15.56
CA PRO A 203 2.67 5.28 -15.36
C PRO A 203 3.56 5.36 -14.11
N GLU A 204 3.70 6.55 -13.51
CA GLU A 204 4.43 6.77 -12.27
C GLU A 204 3.66 6.35 -11.00
N ILE A 205 2.33 6.24 -11.09
CA ILE A 205 1.48 5.87 -9.96
C ILE A 205 1.55 4.34 -9.76
N GLN A 206 1.74 3.91 -8.51
CA GLN A 206 1.70 2.49 -8.18
C GLN A 206 0.27 1.97 -8.21
N LEU A 207 0.08 0.81 -8.83
CA LEU A 207 -1.23 0.21 -9.01
C LEU A 207 -1.35 -1.10 -8.22
N SER A 208 -2.52 -1.27 -7.60
CA SER A 208 -2.93 -2.48 -6.88
C SER A 208 -4.18 -3.08 -7.54
N ALA A 209 -4.05 -4.29 -8.06
CA ALA A 209 -5.15 -4.99 -8.73
C ALA A 209 -5.98 -5.79 -7.73
N LEU A 210 -7.22 -5.36 -7.47
CA LEU A 210 -8.14 -6.06 -6.58
C LEU A 210 -8.80 -7.25 -7.29
N ILE A 211 -9.03 -8.35 -6.56
CA ILE A 211 -9.79 -9.51 -7.05
C ILE A 211 -10.50 -10.26 -5.92
N GLU A 212 -11.74 -10.67 -6.17
CA GLU A 212 -12.60 -11.41 -5.23
C GLU A 212 -13.17 -12.70 -5.84
N THR A 213 -12.68 -13.12 -7.01
CA THR A 213 -13.21 -14.27 -7.76
C THR A 213 -12.26 -15.46 -7.75
N GLU A 214 -11.31 -15.51 -8.68
CA GLU A 214 -10.32 -16.59 -8.77
C GLU A 214 -8.92 -16.01 -8.90
N VAL A 215 -8.01 -16.52 -8.06
CA VAL A 215 -6.59 -16.19 -8.13
C VAL A 215 -5.88 -17.21 -9.03
N ASN A 216 -5.68 -16.81 -10.28
CA ASN A 216 -4.84 -17.50 -11.25
C ASN A 216 -3.83 -16.47 -11.82
N PRO A 217 -2.59 -16.43 -11.32
CA PRO A 217 -1.64 -15.36 -11.66
C PRO A 217 -1.44 -15.14 -13.16
N GLN A 218 -1.33 -16.20 -13.95
CA GLN A 218 -1.11 -16.06 -15.40
C GLN A 218 -2.35 -15.49 -16.10
N GLU A 219 -3.53 -16.04 -15.80
CA GLU A 219 -4.77 -15.57 -16.43
C GLU A 219 -5.17 -14.18 -15.97
N ASN A 220 -5.03 -13.89 -14.67
CA ASN A 220 -5.35 -12.58 -14.11
C ASN A 220 -4.47 -11.50 -14.76
N LEU A 221 -3.16 -11.71 -14.85
CA LEU A 221 -2.24 -10.73 -15.46
C LEU A 221 -2.45 -10.61 -16.97
N LYS A 222 -2.76 -11.70 -17.67
CA LYS A 222 -3.14 -11.65 -19.09
C LYS A 222 -4.41 -10.83 -19.32
N LYS A 223 -5.43 -11.02 -18.47
CA LYS A 223 -6.69 -10.26 -18.51
C LYS A 223 -6.49 -8.78 -18.13
N LEU A 224 -5.59 -8.49 -17.18
CA LEU A 224 -5.24 -7.12 -16.81
C LEU A 224 -4.48 -6.41 -17.94
N GLY A 225 -3.53 -7.11 -18.58
CA GLY A 225 -2.75 -6.63 -19.72
C GLY A 225 -1.39 -6.03 -19.37
N PHE A 226 -1.02 -5.98 -18.08
CA PHE A 226 0.27 -5.51 -17.58
C PHE A 226 0.56 -6.10 -16.19
N ASN A 227 1.80 -5.96 -15.70
CA ASN A 227 2.17 -6.34 -14.33
C ASN A 227 1.97 -5.15 -13.38
N PRO A 228 1.00 -5.20 -12.44
CA PRO A 228 0.83 -4.15 -11.44
C PRO A 228 1.93 -4.25 -10.36
N GLN A 229 2.11 -3.20 -9.56
CA GLN A 229 3.05 -3.26 -8.43
C GLN A 229 2.53 -4.17 -7.31
N ILE A 230 1.22 -4.21 -7.11
CA ILE A 230 0.54 -5.00 -6.08
C ILE A 230 -0.61 -5.79 -6.72
N PHE A 231 -0.80 -7.02 -6.26
CA PHE A 231 -1.98 -7.84 -6.49
C PHE A 231 -2.68 -8.06 -5.15
N SER A 232 -3.97 -7.74 -5.06
CA SER A 232 -4.70 -7.61 -3.80
C SER A 232 -5.94 -8.50 -3.79
N PRO A 233 -5.79 -9.79 -3.45
CA PRO A 233 -6.90 -10.74 -3.50
C PRO A 233 -7.70 -10.82 -2.20
N ASP A 234 -8.95 -11.26 -2.28
CA ASP A 234 -9.66 -11.84 -1.13
C ASP A 234 -8.78 -12.95 -0.54
N PHE A 235 -8.49 -12.82 0.76
CA PHE A 235 -7.55 -13.70 1.45
C PHE A 235 -8.00 -15.18 1.46
N THR A 236 -9.30 -15.44 1.36
CA THR A 236 -9.87 -16.80 1.38
C THR A 236 -9.50 -17.60 0.12
N LEU A 237 -9.23 -16.91 -0.99
CA LEU A 237 -8.85 -17.50 -2.27
C LEU A 237 -7.34 -17.76 -2.39
N LEU A 238 -6.56 -17.20 -1.46
CA LEU A 238 -5.11 -17.16 -1.58
C LEU A 238 -4.46 -18.48 -1.14
N LYS A 239 -3.50 -18.94 -1.94
CA LYS A 239 -2.62 -20.09 -1.64
C LYS A 239 -1.16 -19.66 -1.72
N LYS A 240 -0.26 -20.40 -1.07
CA LYS A 240 1.16 -20.04 -0.99
C LYS A 240 1.80 -20.01 -2.38
N GLU A 241 1.36 -20.90 -3.25
CA GLU A 241 1.84 -21.02 -4.63
C GLU A 241 1.48 -19.77 -5.45
N HIS A 242 0.33 -19.14 -5.18
CA HIS A 242 -0.06 -17.89 -5.82
C HIS A 242 0.91 -16.76 -5.43
N VAL A 243 1.23 -16.65 -4.14
CA VAL A 243 2.20 -15.64 -3.63
C VAL A 243 3.56 -15.81 -4.30
N MET A 244 4.06 -17.05 -4.35
CA MET A 244 5.33 -17.36 -5.02
C MET A 244 5.31 -17.00 -6.52
N ALA A 245 4.19 -17.25 -7.21
CA ALA A 245 4.05 -16.94 -8.63
C ALA A 245 4.04 -15.43 -8.90
N PHE A 246 3.35 -14.63 -8.07
CA PHE A 246 3.38 -13.17 -8.18
C PHE A 246 4.77 -12.61 -7.84
N HIS A 247 5.41 -13.12 -6.79
CA HIS A 247 6.78 -12.73 -6.41
C HIS A 247 7.80 -13.00 -7.50
N ALA A 248 7.67 -14.10 -8.24
CA ALA A 248 8.54 -14.41 -9.38
C ALA A 248 8.46 -13.36 -10.52
N LEU A 249 7.40 -12.56 -10.53
CA LEU A 249 7.17 -11.45 -11.47
C LEU A 249 7.43 -10.08 -10.84
N ASN A 250 8.00 -10.03 -9.63
CA ASN A 250 8.19 -8.83 -8.80
C ASN A 250 6.89 -8.10 -8.44
N ILE A 251 5.77 -8.82 -8.34
CA ILE A 251 4.47 -8.29 -7.95
C ILE A 251 4.25 -8.59 -6.47
N LYS A 252 3.96 -7.57 -5.67
CA LYS A 252 3.64 -7.74 -4.24
C LYS A 252 2.24 -8.33 -4.07
N VAL A 253 2.00 -9.04 -2.98
CA VAL A 253 0.68 -9.61 -2.63
C VAL A 253 0.21 -9.07 -1.29
N ILE A 254 -0.91 -8.34 -1.30
CA ILE A 254 -1.50 -7.73 -0.10
C ILE A 254 -2.98 -8.14 -0.02
N PRO A 255 -3.34 -9.24 0.65
CA PRO A 255 -4.73 -9.68 0.75
C PRO A 255 -5.58 -8.81 1.68
N TRP A 256 -6.90 -8.87 1.46
CA TRP A 256 -7.94 -8.18 2.22
C TRP A 256 -9.16 -9.10 2.45
N THR A 257 -10.08 -8.81 3.37
CA THR A 257 -9.87 -8.03 4.61
C THR A 257 -9.70 -9.03 5.77
N VAL A 258 -8.55 -9.00 6.44
CA VAL A 258 -8.15 -10.06 7.39
C VAL A 258 -8.34 -9.56 8.81
N ASN A 259 -9.24 -10.19 9.58
CA ASN A 259 -9.74 -9.61 10.83
C ASN A 259 -9.47 -10.46 12.08
N THR A 260 -8.70 -11.53 11.96
CA THR A 260 -8.31 -12.36 13.11
C THR A 260 -6.80 -12.59 13.15
N VAL A 261 -6.23 -12.63 14.36
CA VAL A 261 -4.79 -12.91 14.56
C VAL A 261 -4.37 -14.23 13.92
N PRO A 262 -5.09 -15.37 14.06
CA PRO A 262 -4.71 -16.62 13.40
C PRO A 262 -4.65 -16.53 11.87
N GLU A 263 -5.57 -15.79 11.24
CA GLU A 263 -5.54 -15.59 9.78
C GLU A 263 -4.39 -14.68 9.35
N MET A 264 -4.11 -13.62 10.12
CA MET A 264 -2.95 -12.75 9.89
C MET A 264 -1.66 -13.57 9.94
N GLU A 265 -1.46 -14.39 10.97
CA GLU A 265 -0.29 -15.25 11.13
C GLU A 265 -0.18 -16.28 10.00
N LYS A 266 -1.30 -16.88 9.59
CA LYS A 266 -1.36 -17.83 8.47
C LYS A 266 -0.89 -17.18 7.17
N LEU A 267 -1.39 -15.97 6.84
CA LEU A 267 -1.03 -15.26 5.62
C LEU A 267 0.43 -14.78 5.66
N MET A 268 0.90 -14.29 6.81
CA MET A 268 2.32 -13.98 6.99
C MET A 268 3.22 -15.20 6.78
N ALA A 269 2.79 -16.39 7.23
CA ALA A 269 3.52 -17.64 6.97
C ALA A 269 3.51 -18.06 5.48
N MET A 270 2.54 -17.57 4.70
CA MET A 270 2.51 -17.68 3.23
C MET A 270 3.40 -16.64 2.53
N ASN A 271 4.08 -15.77 3.27
CA ASN A 271 4.99 -14.73 2.80
C ASN A 271 4.30 -13.64 1.96
N VAL A 272 3.08 -13.25 2.31
CA VAL A 272 2.45 -12.04 1.75
C VAL A 272 3.25 -10.78 2.14
N ASP A 273 3.12 -9.70 1.38
CA ASP A 273 3.88 -8.46 1.58
C ASP A 273 3.20 -7.48 2.52
N GLY A 274 1.91 -7.67 2.77
CA GLY A 274 1.08 -6.82 3.62
C GLY A 274 -0.28 -7.44 3.89
N ILE A 275 -1.08 -6.81 4.75
CA ILE A 275 -2.45 -7.21 5.08
C ILE A 275 -3.31 -5.96 5.24
N ILE A 276 -4.49 -5.97 4.61
CA ILE A 276 -5.56 -4.98 4.83
C ILE A 276 -6.50 -5.51 5.92
N THR A 277 -6.72 -4.74 7.00
CA THR A 277 -7.51 -5.17 8.16
C THR A 277 -8.42 -4.08 8.71
N ASP A 278 -9.62 -4.46 9.17
CA ASP A 278 -10.52 -3.58 9.90
C ASP A 278 -10.06 -3.29 11.33
N TYR A 279 -9.17 -4.14 11.87
CA TYR A 279 -8.77 -4.18 13.28
C TYR A 279 -7.26 -3.96 13.43
N PRO A 280 -6.75 -2.75 13.17
CA PRO A 280 -5.33 -2.45 13.31
C PRO A 280 -4.82 -2.61 14.75
N ASN A 281 -5.72 -2.61 15.75
CA ASN A 281 -5.40 -2.93 17.14
C ASN A 281 -4.88 -4.36 17.34
N LEU A 282 -5.22 -5.32 16.47
CA LEU A 282 -4.77 -6.70 16.57
C LEU A 282 -3.31 -6.89 16.12
N ILE A 283 -2.73 -5.93 15.39
CA ILE A 283 -1.37 -6.06 14.83
C ILE A 283 -0.33 -6.32 15.93
N SER A 284 -0.48 -5.69 17.10
CA SER A 284 0.44 -5.88 18.23
C SER A 284 0.37 -7.27 18.86
N SER A 285 -0.73 -7.99 18.63
CA SER A 285 -0.96 -9.35 19.14
C SER A 285 -0.55 -10.44 18.14
N VAL A 286 -0.23 -10.07 16.89
CA VAL A 286 0.29 -11.00 15.89
C VAL A 286 1.67 -11.46 16.34
N ALA A 287 1.82 -12.76 16.58
CA ALA A 287 3.10 -13.32 16.97
C ALA A 287 4.05 -13.28 15.77
N VAL A 288 4.84 -12.21 15.65
CA VAL A 288 6.04 -12.26 14.83
C VAL A 288 6.96 -13.25 15.52
N LYS A 289 7.08 -14.46 14.97
CA LYS A 289 7.90 -15.54 15.52
C LYS A 289 9.34 -15.04 15.62
N LYS A 290 9.72 -14.53 16.80
CA LYS A 290 11.06 -14.01 17.07
C LYS A 290 12.01 -15.20 17.13
N CYS A 291 12.86 -15.29 16.14
CA CYS A 291 13.93 -16.27 16.13
C CYS A 291 15.01 -15.88 17.15
N GLY A 292 15.68 -16.88 17.72
CA GLY A 292 16.76 -16.64 18.68
C GLY A 292 17.89 -15.78 18.11
N PRO A 293 18.83 -15.28 18.94
CA PRO A 293 19.79 -14.22 18.59
C PRO A 293 20.69 -14.45 17.36
N LYS A 294 20.75 -15.69 16.84
CA LYS A 294 21.57 -16.12 15.71
C LYS A 294 20.76 -16.72 14.56
N SER A 295 19.45 -16.53 14.57
CA SER A 295 18.51 -17.09 13.61
C SER A 295 17.54 -16.02 13.13
N HIS A 296 17.04 -16.18 11.91
CA HIS A 296 16.01 -15.33 11.32
C HIS A 296 14.83 -16.19 10.87
N LEU A 297 13.68 -15.55 10.72
CA LEU A 297 12.51 -16.21 10.18
C LEU A 297 12.67 -16.31 8.66
N PHE A 298 12.69 -17.53 8.13
CA PHE A 298 12.71 -17.83 6.70
C PHE A 298 11.69 -18.93 6.45
N GLU A 299 10.68 -18.66 5.61
CA GLU A 299 9.58 -19.58 5.32
C GLU A 299 8.92 -20.17 6.59
N GLY A 300 8.68 -19.34 7.61
CA GLY A 300 8.01 -19.75 8.87
C GLY A 300 8.87 -20.57 9.85
N ARG A 301 10.15 -20.81 9.51
CA ARG A 301 11.12 -21.50 10.36
C ARG A 301 12.25 -20.57 10.78
N CYS A 302 12.76 -20.78 11.99
CA CYS A 302 13.97 -20.11 12.44
C CYS A 302 15.18 -20.80 11.82
N VAL A 303 15.73 -20.20 10.79
CA VAL A 303 16.95 -20.66 10.14
C VAL A 303 18.14 -19.85 10.66
N LYS A 304 19.31 -20.48 10.73
CA LYS A 304 20.53 -19.82 11.19
C LYS A 304 20.86 -18.64 10.26
N MET A 305 21.16 -17.48 10.84
CA MET A 305 21.63 -16.33 10.09
C MET A 305 22.96 -16.62 9.38
N PRO A 306 23.18 -16.08 8.18
CA PRO A 306 24.45 -16.24 7.48
C PRO A 306 25.63 -15.67 8.27
N THR A 307 26.83 -16.18 8.02
CA THR A 307 28.05 -15.54 8.54
C THR A 307 28.15 -14.10 8.03
N HIS A 308 28.65 -13.21 8.88
CA HIS A 308 28.76 -11.77 8.61
C HIS A 308 27.44 -11.02 8.40
N SER A 309 26.34 -11.49 8.99
CA SER A 309 25.10 -10.73 9.11
C SER A 309 24.83 -10.25 10.54
N VAL A 310 23.85 -9.37 10.66
CA VAL A 310 23.21 -8.93 11.91
C VAL A 310 21.68 -9.01 11.74
N PRO A 311 20.91 -9.14 12.84
CA PRO A 311 19.46 -9.09 12.78
C PRO A 311 18.95 -7.82 12.09
N SER A 312 17.80 -7.94 11.42
CA SER A 312 17.09 -6.83 10.80
C SER A 312 15.59 -7.05 11.01
N GLU A 313 14.84 -5.95 11.13
CA GLU A 313 13.37 -6.00 11.18
C GLU A 313 12.73 -6.20 9.79
N LEU A 314 13.54 -6.16 8.72
CA LEU A 314 13.12 -6.32 7.32
C LEU A 314 13.30 -7.77 6.88
N ASN A 315 12.36 -8.35 6.12
CA ASN A 315 12.48 -9.70 5.51
C ASN A 315 13.70 -9.73 4.55
N PRO A 316 14.70 -10.64 4.68
CA PRO A 316 14.71 -11.94 5.35
C PRO A 316 15.01 -11.97 6.85
N GLY A 317 14.85 -10.88 7.58
CA GLY A 317 15.11 -10.78 9.02
C GLY A 317 16.58 -10.60 9.40
N TRP A 318 17.45 -10.30 8.42
CA TRP A 318 18.88 -10.01 8.63
C TRP A 318 19.46 -9.10 7.54
N LYS A 319 20.54 -8.38 7.87
CA LYS A 319 21.34 -7.59 6.92
C LYS A 319 22.83 -7.90 7.06
N CYS A 320 23.62 -7.68 6.01
CA CYS A 320 25.07 -7.89 6.08
C CYS A 320 25.76 -6.81 6.91
N LYS A 321 26.80 -7.20 7.67
CA LYS A 321 27.75 -6.29 8.33
C LYS A 321 28.48 -5.42 7.31
N ASP A 322 29.11 -4.35 7.77
CA ASP A 322 29.90 -3.46 6.92
C ASP A 322 31.07 -4.20 6.29
N GLY A 323 31.38 -3.87 5.03
CA GLY A 323 32.34 -4.60 4.21
C GLY A 323 31.79 -5.88 3.59
N PHE A 324 30.49 -6.18 3.75
CA PHE A 324 29.81 -7.31 3.13
C PHE A 324 28.54 -6.87 2.39
N VAL A 325 28.29 -7.48 1.24
CA VAL A 325 27.08 -7.30 0.43
C VAL A 325 26.29 -8.61 0.36
N GLN A 326 24.96 -8.49 0.38
CA GLN A 326 24.08 -9.65 0.29
C GLN A 326 24.10 -10.22 -1.12
N LYS A 327 24.39 -11.52 -1.23
CA LYS A 327 24.24 -12.31 -2.46
C LYS A 327 23.40 -13.55 -2.14
N ARG A 328 22.14 -13.56 -2.60
CA ARG A 328 21.15 -14.58 -2.25
C ARG A 328 21.07 -14.74 -0.72
N SER A 329 21.29 -15.94 -0.21
CA SER A 329 21.23 -16.30 1.22
C SER A 329 22.57 -16.16 1.96
N LYS A 330 23.52 -15.36 1.45
CA LYS A 330 24.86 -15.19 2.07
C LYS A 330 25.33 -13.75 2.06
N CYS A 331 26.15 -13.39 3.04
CA CYS A 331 26.95 -12.17 3.01
C CYS A 331 28.31 -12.45 2.39
N VAL A 332 28.62 -11.76 1.31
CA VAL A 332 29.89 -11.90 0.59
C VAL A 332 30.72 -10.65 0.80
N ARG A 333 31.99 -10.82 1.15
CA ARG A 333 32.92 -9.71 1.40
C ARG A 333 33.07 -8.85 0.14
N ILE A 334 33.00 -7.54 0.31
CA ILE A 334 33.30 -6.57 -0.73
C ILE A 334 34.80 -6.64 -1.00
N LYS A 335 35.18 -6.99 -2.23
CA LYS A 335 36.58 -6.93 -2.68
C LYS A 335 36.89 -5.49 -3.08
N LEU A 336 37.69 -4.83 -2.26
CA LEU A 336 38.19 -3.50 -2.54
C LEU A 336 39.34 -3.58 -3.56
N PRO A 337 39.27 -2.83 -4.68
CA PRO A 337 40.41 -2.67 -5.56
C PRO A 337 41.63 -2.07 -4.83
N PRO A 338 42.85 -2.26 -5.34
CA PRO A 338 44.01 -1.50 -4.88
C PRO A 338 43.70 0.00 -4.93
N HIS A 339 44.17 0.74 -3.92
CA HIS A 339 43.96 2.19 -3.79
C HIS A 339 42.50 2.65 -3.64
N SER A 340 41.61 1.78 -3.14
CA SER A 340 40.27 2.18 -2.71
C SER A 340 40.10 2.16 -1.19
N VAL A 341 39.00 2.77 -0.72
CA VAL A 341 38.55 2.86 0.67
C VAL A 341 37.04 2.60 0.69
N LEU A 342 36.58 1.83 1.68
CA LEU A 342 35.14 1.64 1.93
C LEU A 342 34.55 2.95 2.47
N LEU A 343 33.40 3.36 1.96
CA LEU A 343 32.70 4.57 2.41
C LEU A 343 31.94 4.31 3.72
N GLU A 344 31.50 5.39 4.37
CA GLU A 344 30.80 5.34 5.67
C GLU A 344 29.49 4.55 5.63
N ASP A 345 28.88 4.42 4.45
CA ASP A 345 27.71 3.55 4.25
C ASP A 345 28.01 2.05 4.44
N GLY A 346 29.30 1.69 4.55
CA GLY A 346 29.77 0.33 4.76
C GLY A 346 29.56 -0.62 3.58
N LYS A 347 29.06 -0.14 2.44
CA LYS A 347 28.65 -0.94 1.27
C LYS A 347 29.30 -0.50 -0.03
N THR A 348 29.63 0.77 -0.17
CA THR A 348 30.27 1.32 -1.36
C THR A 348 31.71 1.68 -1.07
N TRP A 349 32.47 1.98 -2.12
CA TRP A 349 33.88 2.34 -2.01
C TRP A 349 34.22 3.48 -2.96
N ALA A 350 35.22 4.26 -2.58
CA ALA A 350 35.82 5.32 -3.38
C ALA A 350 37.32 5.10 -3.55
N CYS A 351 37.90 5.74 -4.55
CA CYS A 351 39.34 5.78 -4.71
C CYS A 351 39.98 6.71 -3.68
N LYS A 352 41.15 6.33 -3.18
CA LYS A 352 41.96 7.19 -2.30
C LYS A 352 42.43 8.42 -3.07
N THR A 353 42.73 9.50 -2.34
CA THR A 353 43.31 10.73 -2.89
C THR A 353 44.50 10.42 -3.80
N GLY A 354 44.53 11.02 -5.00
CA GLY A 354 45.52 10.76 -6.04
C GLY A 354 45.16 9.63 -7.02
N TYR A 355 43.98 9.02 -6.89
CA TYR A 355 43.48 7.98 -7.78
C TYR A 355 42.05 8.28 -8.24
N GLU A 356 41.72 7.91 -9.48
CA GLU A 356 40.38 8.02 -10.06
C GLU A 356 39.82 6.65 -10.46
N ARG A 357 38.49 6.56 -10.57
CA ARG A 357 37.78 5.31 -10.84
C ARG A 357 37.87 4.98 -12.34
N TYR A 358 38.48 3.85 -12.67
CA TYR A 358 38.59 3.36 -14.04
C TYR A 358 38.29 1.87 -14.13
N ARG A 359 37.25 1.49 -14.89
CA ARG A 359 36.81 0.09 -15.12
C ARG A 359 36.70 -0.76 -13.83
N GLY A 360 36.13 -0.16 -12.78
CA GLY A 360 35.94 -0.85 -11.49
C GLY A 360 37.21 -0.97 -10.64
N THR A 361 38.28 -0.24 -10.98
CA THR A 361 39.53 -0.15 -10.22
C THR A 361 39.90 1.32 -9.96
N CYS A 362 40.93 1.56 -9.16
CA CYS A 362 41.49 2.90 -8.95
C CYS A 362 42.82 3.04 -9.68
N LYS A 363 42.89 3.98 -10.63
CA LYS A 363 44.11 4.31 -11.36
C LYS A 363 44.68 5.64 -10.88
N LYS A 364 46.01 5.72 -10.81
CA LYS A 364 46.70 6.95 -10.40
C LYS A 364 46.40 8.05 -11.41
N ILE A 365 46.05 9.24 -10.91
CA ILE A 365 45.82 10.41 -11.76
C ILE A 365 47.17 10.81 -12.36
N SER A 366 47.25 10.84 -13.68
CA SER A 366 48.42 11.30 -14.42
C SER A 366 48.22 12.79 -14.68
N HIS A 367 49.14 13.63 -14.22
CA HIS A 367 49.15 15.05 -14.57
C HIS A 367 49.81 15.26 -15.93
#